data_AF-C7MNQ7-F1
#
_entry.id   AF-C7MNQ7-F1
#
_cell.length_a   1.000
_cell.length_b   1.000
_cell.length_c   1.000
_cell.angle_alpha   90.00
_cell.angle_beta   90.00
_cell.angle_gamma   90.00
#
_symmetry.space_group_name_H-M   'P 1'
#
loop_
_entity.id
_entity.type
_entity.pdbx_description
1 polymer ?
#
loop_
_entity_poly.entity_id
_entity_poly.type
_entity_poly.pdbx_seq_one_letter_code
_entity_poly.pdbx_strand_id
1 'polypeptide(L)'
;MKTSIPSRDPSRDTCQNAQIKNHLPQPGLSIGWTALAGIASLLLASSLFASGFIVCTLRPVSALLADHTIDAPSSPYDHDSLVDMALATRDYTLSPPWVPLDTTSEAGGKAEQALARIIMDHARASSQGNDVRSRIIAERIHEAYEAVEEKSISSGAASTATTTATTMATTTNDWAYVCVLGDLDASVALDSASLAHLADCNRLINAALGWIAASAVGTIVCLVTLRHHRRLLAWACMCAPLLLIVLLALCALWASIDFVGFFSAFHRLFFPQGNWAFPAQSLLITMLPEGFWMGMAILWLAVSALTCMISLVVGRHLLTTNAR
;
A
#
# COMPACT_ATOMS: atom_id res chain seq x y z
N MET A 1 13.42 52.44 80.59
CA MET A 1 14.02 52.01 79.31
C MET A 1 12.88 51.55 78.41
N LYS A 2 12.42 52.39 77.47
CA LYS A 2 11.29 52.08 76.57
C LYS A 2 11.82 51.33 75.35
N THR A 3 11.47 50.06 75.20
CA THR A 3 11.76 49.26 73.99
C THR A 3 10.70 49.54 72.94
N SER A 4 11.09 50.21 71.85
CA SER A 4 10.25 50.41 70.66
C SER A 4 10.22 49.14 69.81
N ILE A 5 9.02 48.59 69.58
CA ILE A 5 8.77 47.51 68.62
C ILE A 5 8.76 48.13 67.21
N PRO A 6 9.49 47.58 66.22
CA PRO A 6 9.46 48.11 64.87
C PRO A 6 8.11 47.79 64.21
N SER A 7 7.51 48.80 63.59
CA SER A 7 6.28 48.68 62.80
C SER A 7 6.51 47.82 61.55
N ARG A 8 5.74 46.75 61.38
CA ARG A 8 5.69 45.98 60.13
C ARG A 8 5.15 46.85 59.00
N ASP A 9 5.89 46.89 57.90
CA ASP A 9 5.52 47.59 56.68
C ASP A 9 4.60 46.69 55.81
N PRO A 10 3.31 47.04 55.65
CA PRO A 10 2.35 46.23 54.88
C PRO A 10 2.64 46.20 53.36
N SER A 11 3.54 47.05 52.86
CA SER A 11 3.93 47.05 51.44
C SER A 11 4.88 45.92 51.06
N ARG A 12 5.65 45.39 52.03
CA ARG A 12 6.52 44.22 51.82
C ARG A 12 5.72 42.93 51.72
N ASP A 13 4.67 42.77 52.51
CA ASP A 13 3.81 41.58 52.51
C ASP A 13 3.00 41.45 51.22
N THR A 14 2.69 42.57 50.54
CA THR A 14 1.98 42.58 49.25
C THR A 14 2.90 42.21 48.08
N CYS A 15 4.16 42.68 48.08
CA CYS A 15 5.14 42.32 47.05
C CYS A 15 5.59 40.85 47.17
N GLN A 16 5.73 40.36 48.40
CA GLN A 16 6.12 38.97 48.66
C GLN A 16 4.97 37.97 48.34
N ASN A 17 3.72 38.35 48.59
CA ASN A 17 2.55 37.56 48.16
C ASN A 17 2.33 37.56 46.64
N ALA A 18 2.72 38.62 45.93
CA ALA A 18 2.65 38.66 44.46
C ALA A 18 3.70 37.72 43.80
N GLN A 19 4.89 37.60 44.41
CA GLN A 19 5.94 36.68 43.95
C GLN A 19 5.62 35.21 44.25
N ILE A 20 4.96 34.90 45.37
CA ILE A 20 4.57 33.51 45.72
C ILE A 20 3.44 32.98 44.80
N LYS A 21 2.57 33.86 44.27
CA LYS A 21 1.55 33.46 43.28
C LYS A 21 2.12 33.03 41.92
N ASN A 22 3.39 33.34 41.61
CA ASN A 22 4.05 32.90 40.38
C ASN A 22 4.74 31.52 40.50
N HIS A 23 4.65 30.86 41.66
CA HIS A 23 5.20 29.52 41.88
C HIS A 23 4.15 28.45 42.17
N LEU A 24 2.87 28.75 41.93
CA LEU A 24 1.85 27.71 41.85
C LEU A 24 2.01 26.96 40.52
N PRO A 25 2.15 25.63 40.51
CA PRO A 25 2.12 24.85 39.28
C PRO A 25 0.81 25.15 38.56
N GLN A 26 0.89 25.59 37.30
CA GLN A 26 -0.26 25.90 36.46
C GLN A 26 -1.23 24.71 36.53
N PRO A 27 -2.46 24.91 37.04
CA PRO A 27 -3.37 23.81 37.34
C PRO A 27 -3.77 23.13 36.03
N GLY A 28 -3.46 21.84 35.96
CA GLY A 28 -4.12 20.83 35.14
C GLY A 28 -4.40 21.24 33.69
N LEU A 29 -3.49 20.89 32.79
CA LEU A 29 -3.90 20.65 31.42
C LEU A 29 -5.07 19.64 31.48
N SER A 30 -6.28 20.06 31.06
CA SER A 30 -7.46 19.20 31.23
C SER A 30 -7.21 17.87 30.52
N ILE A 31 -7.69 16.77 31.11
CA ILE A 31 -7.54 15.40 30.59
C ILE A 31 -7.90 15.32 29.08
N GLY A 32 -8.83 16.16 28.62
CA GLY A 32 -9.22 16.28 27.22
C GLY A 32 -8.09 16.73 26.28
N TRP A 33 -7.26 17.70 26.68
CA TRP A 33 -6.17 18.19 25.83
C TRP A 33 -5.02 17.18 25.71
N THR A 34 -4.69 16.48 26.79
CA THR A 34 -3.72 15.39 26.76
C THR A 34 -4.20 14.22 25.90
N ALA A 35 -5.49 13.88 26.00
CA ALA A 35 -6.09 12.84 25.16
C ALA A 35 -6.07 13.23 23.68
N LEU A 36 -6.43 14.48 23.36
CA LEU A 36 -6.36 14.99 21.99
C LEU A 36 -4.94 14.97 21.43
N ALA A 37 -3.92 15.31 22.23
CA ALA A 37 -2.52 15.22 21.81
C ALA A 37 -2.08 13.77 21.56
N GLY A 38 -2.56 12.82 22.36
CA GLY A 38 -2.35 11.39 22.12
C GLY A 38 -2.95 10.92 20.80
N ILE A 39 -4.20 11.29 20.53
CA ILE A 39 -4.89 10.99 19.26
C ILE A 39 -4.15 11.62 18.09
N ALA A 40 -3.77 12.90 18.20
CA ALA A 40 -2.99 13.60 17.18
C ALA A 40 -1.68 12.89 16.86
N SER A 41 -0.98 12.39 17.90
CA SER A 41 0.28 11.66 17.77
C SER A 41 0.10 10.35 17.00
N LEU A 42 -0.96 9.59 17.29
CA LEU A 42 -1.27 8.33 16.60
C LEU A 42 -1.67 8.55 15.13
N LEU A 43 -2.56 9.52 14.86
CA LEU A 43 -2.97 9.88 13.50
C LEU A 43 -1.80 10.42 12.68
N LEU A 44 -0.92 11.21 13.31
CA LEU A 44 0.30 11.69 12.68
C LEU A 44 1.23 10.54 12.33
N ALA A 45 1.52 9.63 13.27
CA ALA A 45 2.35 8.47 12.97
C ALA A 45 1.77 7.59 11.86
N SER A 46 0.46 7.34 11.88
CA SER A 46 -0.26 6.65 10.80
C SER A 46 -0.05 7.36 9.45
N SER A 47 -0.18 8.69 9.40
CA SER A 47 0.02 9.49 8.18
C SER A 47 1.48 9.49 7.70
N LEU A 48 2.45 9.51 8.61
CA LEU A 48 3.88 9.44 8.29
C LEU A 48 4.26 8.06 7.74
N PHE A 49 3.75 6.99 8.35
CA PHE A 49 3.89 5.64 7.83
C PHE A 49 3.24 5.51 6.44
N ALA A 50 2.02 6.03 6.28
CA ALA A 50 1.29 6.01 5.01
C ALA A 50 1.97 6.81 3.90
N SER A 51 2.74 7.85 4.21
CA SER A 51 3.43 8.66 3.19
C SER A 51 4.35 7.83 2.30
N GLY A 52 5.06 6.84 2.86
CA GLY A 52 5.90 5.94 2.08
C GLY A 52 5.07 5.02 1.18
N PHE A 53 3.98 4.46 1.71
CA PHE A 53 3.03 3.67 0.92
C PHE A 53 2.47 4.44 -0.27
N ILE A 54 2.05 5.70 -0.07
CA ILE A 54 1.52 6.55 -1.15
C ILE A 54 2.55 6.79 -2.26
N VAL A 55 3.85 6.90 -1.93
CA VAL A 55 4.89 6.99 -2.96
C VAL A 55 5.02 5.68 -3.74
N CYS A 56 4.91 4.52 -3.06
CA CYS A 56 4.93 3.21 -3.70
C CYS A 56 3.75 2.95 -4.65
N THR A 57 2.61 3.62 -4.48
CA THR A 57 1.46 3.47 -5.39
C THR A 57 1.59 4.27 -6.69
N LEU A 58 2.61 5.13 -6.81
CA LEU A 58 2.83 5.94 -8.01
C LEU A 58 3.26 5.06 -9.19
N ARG A 59 2.56 5.19 -10.32
CA ARG A 59 2.87 4.45 -11.56
C ARG A 59 4.34 4.53 -11.99
N PRO A 60 5.03 5.70 -11.96
CA PRO A 60 6.45 5.78 -12.32
C PRO A 60 7.37 4.97 -11.40
N VAL A 61 7.02 4.85 -10.11
CA VAL A 61 7.79 4.06 -9.15
C VAL A 61 7.68 2.58 -9.48
N SER A 62 6.47 2.08 -9.72
CA SER A 62 6.27 0.69 -10.14
C SER A 62 6.92 0.40 -11.48
N ALA A 63 6.89 1.33 -12.44
CA ALA A 63 7.55 1.17 -13.74
C ALA A 63 9.07 1.02 -13.58
N LEU A 64 9.69 1.91 -12.80
CA LEU A 64 11.13 1.88 -12.54
C LEU A 64 11.54 0.58 -11.85
N LEU A 65 10.78 0.14 -10.84
CA LEU A 65 11.10 -1.09 -10.12
C LEU A 65 10.88 -2.32 -11.00
N ALA A 66 9.77 -2.40 -11.74
CA ALA A 66 9.50 -3.50 -12.65
C ALA A 66 10.61 -3.65 -13.69
N ASP A 67 10.99 -2.54 -14.35
CA ASP A 67 12.04 -2.51 -15.37
C ASP A 67 13.40 -3.03 -14.87
N HIS A 68 13.71 -2.85 -13.58
CA HIS A 68 14.98 -3.30 -13.02
C HIS A 68 14.94 -4.67 -12.34
N THR A 69 13.76 -5.24 -12.09
CA THR A 69 13.64 -6.39 -11.19
C THR A 69 12.97 -7.61 -11.79
N ILE A 70 12.22 -7.46 -12.89
CA ILE A 70 11.52 -8.55 -13.58
C ILE A 70 12.43 -9.76 -13.84
N ASP A 71 11.84 -10.95 -13.66
CA ASP A 71 12.53 -12.22 -13.91
C ASP A 71 12.16 -12.78 -15.30
N ALA A 72 12.57 -12.06 -16.34
CA ALA A 72 12.40 -12.50 -17.73
C ALA A 72 13.10 -13.83 -18.08
N PRO A 73 14.25 -14.21 -17.48
CA PRO A 73 14.86 -15.52 -17.71
C PRO A 73 13.98 -16.71 -17.30
N SER A 74 13.23 -16.58 -16.21
CA SER A 74 12.35 -17.64 -15.69
C SER A 74 10.94 -17.63 -16.32
N SER A 75 10.67 -16.70 -17.23
CA SER A 75 9.38 -16.50 -17.86
C SER A 75 9.40 -16.89 -19.34
N PRO A 76 8.27 -17.37 -19.89
CA PRO A 76 8.13 -17.48 -21.34
C PRO A 76 7.95 -16.11 -22.02
N TYR A 77 7.72 -15.04 -21.28
CA TYR A 77 7.58 -13.69 -21.83
C TYR A 77 8.91 -12.96 -21.94
N ASP A 78 9.00 -12.02 -22.87
CA ASP A 78 10.08 -11.05 -22.90
C ASP A 78 9.94 -10.01 -21.77
N HIS A 79 10.99 -9.21 -21.58
CA HIS A 79 11.08 -8.21 -20.52
C HIS A 79 9.99 -7.14 -20.63
N ASP A 80 9.78 -6.58 -21.81
CA ASP A 80 8.84 -5.47 -22.02
C ASP A 80 7.40 -5.93 -21.78
N SER A 81 7.06 -7.13 -22.26
CA SER A 81 5.77 -7.79 -21.99
C SER A 81 5.51 -7.95 -20.49
N LEU A 82 6.53 -8.35 -19.72
CA LEU A 82 6.40 -8.48 -18.26
C LEU A 82 6.27 -7.13 -17.56
N VAL A 83 6.97 -6.09 -18.04
CA VAL A 83 6.82 -4.72 -17.50
C VAL A 83 5.40 -4.23 -17.68
N ASP A 84 4.84 -4.39 -18.88
CA ASP A 84 3.48 -3.97 -19.20
C ASP A 84 2.44 -4.74 -18.38
N MET A 85 2.61 -6.06 -18.21
CA MET A 85 1.73 -6.87 -17.37
C MET A 85 1.84 -6.53 -15.87
N ALA A 86 3.05 -6.24 -15.37
CA ALA A 86 3.26 -5.77 -13.99
C ALA A 86 2.54 -4.42 -13.75
N LEU A 87 2.64 -3.50 -14.71
CA LEU A 87 1.95 -2.21 -14.65
C LEU A 87 0.43 -2.34 -14.72
N ALA A 88 -0.08 -3.23 -15.58
CA ALA A 88 -1.51 -3.55 -15.63
C ALA A 88 -2.01 -4.16 -14.31
N THR A 89 -1.21 -5.02 -13.70
CA THR A 89 -1.52 -5.61 -12.38
C THR A 89 -1.56 -4.53 -11.30
N ARG A 90 -0.60 -3.61 -11.28
CA ARG A 90 -0.62 -2.43 -10.40
C ARG A 90 -1.87 -1.58 -10.59
N ASP A 91 -2.20 -1.27 -11.85
CA ASP A 91 -3.39 -0.49 -12.22
C ASP A 91 -4.67 -1.16 -11.69
N TYR A 92 -4.80 -2.49 -11.87
CA TYR A 92 -5.89 -3.27 -11.29
C TYR A 92 -5.92 -3.17 -9.76
N THR A 93 -4.81 -3.42 -9.07
CA THR A 93 -4.75 -3.44 -7.61
C THR A 93 -5.08 -2.08 -6.98
N LEU A 94 -4.76 -0.97 -7.65
CA LEU A 94 -5.05 0.38 -7.18
C LEU A 94 -6.39 0.94 -7.67
N SER A 95 -7.09 0.22 -8.54
CA SER A 95 -8.37 0.69 -9.08
C SER A 95 -9.45 0.69 -7.99
N PRO A 96 -10.15 1.82 -7.78
CA PRO A 96 -11.26 1.86 -6.85
C PRO A 96 -12.39 0.94 -7.33
N PRO A 97 -13.02 0.13 -6.47
CA PRO A 97 -14.09 -0.77 -6.89
C PRO A 97 -15.35 -0.06 -7.42
N TRP A 98 -15.47 1.26 -7.21
CA TRP A 98 -16.56 2.11 -7.71
C TRP A 98 -16.20 2.97 -8.92
N VAL A 99 -14.96 2.94 -9.41
CA VAL A 99 -14.53 3.69 -10.60
C VAL A 99 -14.38 2.73 -11.77
N PRO A 100 -15.19 2.86 -12.84
CA PRO A 100 -14.97 2.13 -14.08
C PRO A 100 -13.63 2.55 -14.69
N LEU A 101 -12.77 1.58 -15.02
CA LEU A 101 -11.62 1.85 -15.88
C LEU A 101 -12.14 1.94 -17.32
N ASP A 102 -12.03 3.14 -17.90
CA ASP A 102 -12.42 3.50 -19.27
C ASP A 102 -13.92 3.76 -19.51
N THR A 103 -14.27 5.05 -19.69
CA THR A 103 -15.58 5.51 -20.19
C THR A 103 -15.55 5.80 -21.71
N THR A 104 -14.47 5.45 -22.40
CA THR A 104 -14.23 5.78 -23.81
C THR A 104 -14.15 4.58 -24.76
N SER A 105 -14.00 3.35 -24.27
CA SER A 105 -14.30 2.16 -25.08
C SER A 105 -15.77 1.74 -24.90
N GLU A 106 -16.42 1.39 -26.00
CA GLU A 106 -17.82 0.90 -26.04
C GLU A 106 -18.03 -0.41 -25.23
N ALA A 107 -16.99 -0.93 -24.59
CA ALA A 107 -17.00 -2.10 -23.73
C ALA A 107 -16.70 -1.71 -22.27
N GLY A 108 -17.70 -1.12 -21.59
CA GLY A 108 -17.61 -0.81 -20.16
C GLY A 108 -17.37 -2.06 -19.30
N GLY A 109 -16.10 -2.41 -19.08
CA GLY A 109 -15.66 -3.57 -18.32
C GLY A 109 -15.19 -3.22 -16.90
N LYS A 110 -15.34 -4.15 -15.96
CA LYS A 110 -14.73 -4.03 -14.62
C LYS A 110 -13.21 -4.10 -14.73
N ALA A 111 -12.46 -3.52 -13.79
CA ALA A 111 -10.99 -3.48 -13.81
C ALA A 111 -10.32 -4.86 -14.01
N GLU A 112 -10.95 -5.92 -13.52
CA GLU A 112 -10.54 -7.31 -13.71
C GLU A 112 -10.51 -7.73 -15.19
N GLN A 113 -11.50 -7.29 -15.98
CA GLN A 113 -11.58 -7.58 -17.40
C GLN A 113 -10.49 -6.87 -18.20
N ALA A 114 -10.11 -5.65 -17.78
CA ALA A 114 -9.02 -4.91 -18.39
C ALA A 114 -7.68 -5.62 -18.17
N LEU A 115 -7.42 -6.09 -16.94
CA LEU A 115 -6.23 -6.87 -16.62
C LEU A 115 -6.18 -8.18 -17.44
N ALA A 116 -7.28 -8.94 -17.43
CA ALA A 116 -7.42 -10.17 -18.18
C ALA A 116 -7.14 -9.97 -19.69
N ARG A 117 -7.70 -8.91 -20.29
CA ARG A 117 -7.47 -8.57 -21.69
C ARG A 117 -6.00 -8.29 -21.97
N ILE A 118 -5.35 -7.42 -21.17
CA ILE A 118 -3.94 -7.06 -21.39
C ILE A 118 -3.04 -8.29 -21.35
N ILE A 119 -3.26 -9.19 -20.40
CA ILE A 119 -2.46 -10.42 -20.28
C ILE A 119 -2.68 -11.34 -21.48
N MET A 120 -3.94 -11.52 -21.91
CA MET A 120 -4.24 -12.35 -23.07
C MET A 120 -3.72 -11.76 -24.38
N ASP A 121 -3.72 -10.43 -24.52
CA ASP A 121 -3.17 -9.77 -25.70
C ASP A 121 -1.65 -10.01 -25.79
N HIS A 122 -0.93 -9.93 -24.66
CA HIS A 122 0.50 -10.29 -24.60
C HIS A 122 0.73 -11.78 -24.86
N ALA A 123 -0.09 -12.67 -24.29
CA ALA A 123 -0.01 -14.12 -24.52
C ALA A 123 -0.18 -14.46 -26.01
N ARG A 124 -1.18 -13.86 -26.67
CA ARG A 124 -1.47 -14.05 -28.10
C ARG A 124 -0.43 -13.43 -29.01
N ALA A 125 0.12 -12.27 -28.65
CA ALA A 125 1.19 -11.65 -29.42
C ALA A 125 2.47 -12.50 -29.32
N SER A 126 2.80 -12.94 -28.10
CA SER A 126 3.99 -13.73 -27.82
C SER A 126 3.91 -15.14 -28.42
N SER A 127 2.73 -15.73 -28.58
CA SER A 127 2.56 -17.06 -29.19
C SER A 127 2.78 -17.11 -30.70
N GLN A 128 2.75 -15.96 -31.38
CA GLN A 128 2.91 -15.88 -32.84
C GLN A 128 4.38 -15.86 -33.30
N GLY A 129 5.33 -15.76 -32.37
CA GLY A 129 6.75 -15.82 -32.69
C GLY A 129 7.19 -17.23 -33.11
N ASN A 130 8.44 -17.34 -33.58
CA ASN A 130 9.00 -18.60 -34.08
C ASN A 130 10.07 -19.22 -33.17
N ASP A 131 10.40 -18.54 -32.06
CA ASP A 131 11.38 -19.02 -31.08
C ASP A 131 10.75 -20.00 -30.07
N VAL A 132 11.60 -20.57 -29.22
CA VAL A 132 11.19 -21.60 -28.26
C VAL A 132 10.16 -21.06 -27.27
N ARG A 133 10.28 -19.79 -26.85
CA ARG A 133 9.34 -19.21 -25.88
C ARG A 133 7.94 -19.07 -26.45
N SER A 134 7.83 -18.55 -27.68
CA SER A 134 6.56 -18.48 -28.40
C SER A 134 5.89 -19.84 -28.55
N ARG A 135 6.67 -20.90 -28.82
CA ARG A 135 6.13 -22.27 -28.92
C ARG A 135 5.58 -22.77 -27.59
N ILE A 136 6.27 -22.50 -26.47
CA ILE A 136 5.78 -22.84 -25.13
C ILE A 136 4.44 -22.14 -24.87
N ILE A 137 4.34 -20.84 -25.16
CA ILE A 137 3.09 -20.09 -24.95
C ILE A 137 1.98 -20.64 -25.83
N ALA A 138 2.26 -20.89 -27.12
CA ALA A 138 1.28 -21.45 -28.05
C ALA A 138 0.78 -22.82 -27.61
N GLU A 139 1.68 -23.70 -27.18
CA GLU A 139 1.36 -25.04 -26.65
C GLU A 139 0.47 -24.94 -25.41
N ARG A 140 0.83 -24.12 -24.42
CA ARG A 140 0.04 -23.92 -23.19
C ARG A 140 -1.34 -23.32 -23.46
N ILE A 141 -1.43 -22.37 -24.38
CA ILE A 141 -2.71 -21.81 -24.80
C ILE A 141 -3.58 -22.88 -25.45
N HIS A 142 -3.00 -23.70 -26.33
CA HIS A 142 -3.71 -24.79 -26.99
C HIS A 142 -4.21 -25.85 -26.01
N GLU A 143 -3.36 -26.31 -25.08
CA GLU A 143 -3.72 -27.25 -24.00
C GLU A 143 -4.92 -26.74 -23.19
N ALA A 144 -4.94 -25.45 -22.84
CA ALA A 144 -6.06 -24.88 -22.11
C ALA A 144 -7.35 -24.82 -22.93
N TYR A 145 -7.27 -24.52 -24.22
CA TYR A 145 -8.43 -24.56 -25.10
C TYR A 145 -9.01 -25.98 -25.21
N GLU A 146 -8.17 -27.01 -25.36
CA GLU A 146 -8.61 -28.41 -25.41
C GLU A 146 -9.28 -28.84 -24.09
N ALA A 147 -8.70 -28.46 -22.95
CA ALA A 147 -9.28 -28.76 -21.63
C ALA A 147 -10.66 -28.11 -21.43
N VAL A 148 -10.83 -26.88 -21.92
CA VAL A 148 -12.13 -26.17 -21.88
C VAL A 148 -13.14 -26.84 -22.80
N GLU A 149 -12.72 -27.27 -23.99
CA GLU A 149 -13.58 -28.00 -24.91
C GLU A 149 -14.07 -29.31 -24.28
N GLU A 150 -13.19 -30.10 -23.66
CA GLU A 150 -13.55 -31.33 -22.95
C GLU A 150 -14.55 -31.09 -21.79
N LYS A 151 -14.32 -30.04 -21.00
CA LYS A 151 -15.21 -29.63 -19.88
C LYS A 151 -16.59 -29.16 -20.39
N SER A 152 -16.63 -28.55 -21.58
CA SER A 152 -17.88 -28.12 -22.23
C SER A 152 -18.68 -29.30 -22.79
N ILE A 153 -17.99 -30.31 -23.34
CA ILE A 153 -18.61 -31.53 -23.88
C ILE A 153 -19.17 -32.38 -22.74
N SER A 154 -18.42 -32.54 -21.65
CA SER A 154 -18.84 -33.33 -20.48
C SER A 154 -20.00 -32.70 -19.68
N SER A 155 -20.18 -31.38 -19.74
CA SER A 155 -21.30 -30.67 -19.12
C SER A 155 -22.58 -30.63 -19.98
N GLY A 156 -22.56 -31.21 -21.19
CA GLY A 156 -23.74 -31.32 -22.06
C GLY A 156 -24.09 -30.05 -22.85
N ALA A 157 -23.16 -29.07 -22.94
CA ALA A 157 -23.36 -27.79 -23.64
C ALA A 157 -22.96 -27.84 -25.15
N ALA A 158 -23.07 -29.01 -25.78
CA ALA A 158 -22.46 -29.28 -27.08
C ALA A 158 -23.43 -29.10 -28.26
N SER A 159 -23.32 -27.98 -28.97
CA SER A 159 -23.40 -27.92 -30.45
C SER A 159 -23.12 -26.53 -31.02
N THR A 160 -23.23 -25.48 -30.19
CA THR A 160 -23.03 -24.08 -30.63
C THR A 160 -21.73 -23.49 -30.08
N ALA A 161 -21.12 -24.09 -29.07
CA ALA A 161 -19.98 -23.54 -28.33
C ALA A 161 -18.64 -23.55 -29.10
N THR A 162 -18.36 -24.55 -29.95
CA THR A 162 -17.03 -24.68 -30.60
C THR A 162 -16.81 -23.66 -31.72
N THR A 163 -17.82 -23.39 -32.56
CA THR A 163 -17.76 -22.31 -33.57
C THR A 163 -17.84 -20.93 -32.91
N THR A 164 -18.54 -20.84 -31.78
CA THR A 164 -18.68 -19.61 -30.99
C THR A 164 -17.39 -19.29 -30.23
N ALA A 165 -16.66 -20.25 -29.68
CA ALA A 165 -15.38 -20.01 -28.99
C ALA A 165 -14.31 -19.45 -29.93
N THR A 166 -14.26 -19.94 -31.17
CA THR A 166 -13.32 -19.46 -32.22
C THR A 166 -13.76 -18.12 -32.82
N THR A 167 -15.07 -17.86 -32.97
CA THR A 167 -15.60 -16.60 -33.52
C THR A 167 -15.76 -15.50 -32.45
N MET A 168 -15.90 -15.86 -31.17
CA MET A 168 -15.93 -14.95 -30.01
C MET A 168 -14.54 -14.63 -29.48
N ALA A 169 -13.51 -15.41 -29.86
CA ALA A 169 -12.12 -15.05 -29.61
C ALA A 169 -11.71 -13.72 -30.26
N THR A 170 -12.42 -13.31 -31.31
CA THR A 170 -12.20 -12.07 -32.06
C THR A 170 -13.19 -10.95 -31.76
N THR A 171 -14.33 -11.18 -31.07
CA THR A 171 -15.44 -10.20 -31.17
C THR A 171 -16.16 -9.82 -29.87
N THR A 172 -15.98 -10.52 -28.75
CA THR A 172 -16.86 -10.30 -27.59
C THR A 172 -16.14 -10.54 -26.27
N ASN A 173 -16.09 -9.46 -25.48
CA ASN A 173 -15.42 -9.33 -24.19
C ASN A 173 -16.20 -10.04 -23.08
N ASP A 174 -16.40 -11.34 -23.22
CA ASP A 174 -17.24 -12.13 -22.33
C ASP A 174 -16.39 -12.80 -21.25
N TRP A 175 -16.83 -12.69 -20.00
CA TRP A 175 -16.21 -13.22 -18.76
C TRP A 175 -15.87 -14.72 -18.80
N ALA A 176 -16.37 -15.47 -19.77
CA ALA A 176 -15.90 -16.81 -20.11
C ALA A 176 -14.38 -16.83 -20.38
N TYR A 177 -13.79 -15.76 -20.92
CA TYR A 177 -12.34 -15.60 -21.06
C TYR A 177 -11.60 -15.58 -19.71
N VAL A 178 -12.21 -15.06 -18.65
CA VAL A 178 -11.64 -15.05 -17.29
C VAL A 178 -11.66 -16.46 -16.67
N CYS A 179 -12.68 -17.26 -16.99
CA CYS A 179 -12.70 -18.66 -16.60
C CYS A 179 -11.64 -19.49 -17.35
N VAL A 180 -11.39 -19.19 -18.64
CA VAL A 180 -10.31 -19.81 -19.42
C VAL A 180 -8.93 -19.40 -18.87
N LEU A 181 -8.76 -18.13 -18.46
CA LEU A 181 -7.56 -17.65 -17.74
C LEU A 181 -7.33 -18.40 -16.42
N GLY A 182 -8.40 -18.73 -15.71
CA GLY A 182 -8.31 -19.41 -14.42
C GLY A 182 -7.78 -20.85 -14.49
N ASP A 183 -7.92 -21.49 -15.66
CA ASP A 183 -7.50 -22.86 -15.97
C ASP A 183 -6.21 -22.91 -16.84
N LEU A 184 -5.70 -21.75 -17.31
CA LEU A 184 -4.42 -21.66 -18.03
C LEU A 184 -3.24 -21.89 -17.08
N ASP A 185 -2.16 -22.46 -17.61
CA ASP A 185 -0.93 -22.68 -16.84
C ASP A 185 -0.44 -21.36 -16.23
N ALA A 186 -0.11 -21.42 -14.94
CA ALA A 186 0.24 -20.23 -14.17
C ALA A 186 1.50 -19.52 -14.68
N SER A 187 2.34 -20.14 -15.52
CA SER A 187 3.49 -19.47 -16.16
C SER A 187 3.11 -18.59 -17.35
N VAL A 188 1.93 -18.83 -17.95
CA VAL A 188 1.45 -18.11 -19.13
C VAL A 188 0.35 -17.12 -18.79
N ALA A 189 -0.47 -17.40 -17.78
CA ALA A 189 -1.58 -16.54 -17.38
C ALA A 189 -1.66 -16.35 -15.86
N LEU A 190 -2.48 -15.39 -15.43
CA LEU A 190 -2.93 -15.34 -14.04
C LEU A 190 -4.03 -16.38 -13.85
N ASP A 191 -3.64 -17.50 -13.23
CA ASP A 191 -4.56 -18.55 -12.83
C ASP A 191 -5.61 -18.05 -11.83
N SER A 192 -6.61 -18.88 -11.57
CA SER A 192 -7.74 -18.52 -10.71
C SER A 192 -7.29 -18.16 -9.28
N ALA A 193 -6.23 -18.79 -8.79
CA ALA A 193 -5.63 -18.49 -7.50
C ALA A 193 -4.98 -17.11 -7.48
N SER A 194 -4.19 -16.76 -8.51
CA SER A 194 -3.53 -15.46 -8.63
C SER A 194 -4.54 -14.32 -8.76
N LEU A 195 -5.60 -14.51 -9.56
CA LEU A 195 -6.67 -13.53 -9.70
C LEU A 195 -7.43 -13.32 -8.40
N ALA A 196 -7.77 -14.40 -7.67
CA ALA A 196 -8.42 -14.31 -6.38
C ALA A 196 -7.56 -13.54 -5.35
N HIS A 197 -6.25 -13.78 -5.34
CA HIS A 197 -5.32 -13.06 -4.49
C HIS A 197 -5.23 -11.57 -4.85
N LEU A 198 -5.11 -11.23 -6.13
CA LEU A 198 -5.08 -9.85 -6.57
C LEU A 198 -6.39 -9.11 -6.24
N ALA A 199 -7.54 -9.81 -6.28
CA ALA A 199 -8.81 -9.25 -5.86
C ALA A 199 -8.85 -8.95 -4.35
N ASP A 200 -8.27 -9.83 -3.52
CA ASP A 200 -8.10 -9.56 -2.09
C ASP A 200 -7.17 -8.36 -1.84
N CYS A 201 -6.05 -8.29 -2.58
CA CYS A 201 -5.12 -7.15 -2.54
C CYS A 201 -5.80 -5.83 -2.94
N ASN A 202 -6.62 -5.84 -4.00
CA ASN A 202 -7.38 -4.66 -4.43
C ASN A 202 -8.30 -4.15 -3.30
N ARG A 203 -9.05 -5.05 -2.65
CA ARG A 203 -9.93 -4.68 -1.54
C ARG A 203 -9.15 -4.13 -0.36
N LEU A 204 -8.06 -4.79 0.02
CA LEU A 204 -7.20 -4.37 1.13
C LEU A 204 -6.60 -2.99 0.89
N ILE A 205 -6.02 -2.77 -0.29
CA ILE A 205 -5.34 -1.52 -0.63
C ILE A 205 -6.33 -0.36 -0.73
N ASN A 206 -7.51 -0.56 -1.33
CA ASN A 206 -8.54 0.47 -1.36
C ASN A 206 -9.07 0.83 0.03
N ALA A 207 -9.25 -0.17 0.91
CA ALA A 207 -9.62 0.07 2.30
C ALA A 207 -8.51 0.86 3.03
N ALA A 208 -7.24 0.50 2.82
CA ALA A 208 -6.09 1.21 3.37
C ALA A 208 -6.03 2.66 2.88
N LEU A 209 -6.22 2.92 1.58
CA LEU A 209 -6.25 4.28 1.03
C LEU A 209 -7.37 5.13 1.66
N GLY A 210 -8.56 4.56 1.89
CA GLY A 210 -9.64 5.22 2.62
C GLY A 210 -9.26 5.59 4.06
N TRP A 211 -8.62 4.66 4.79
CA TRP A 211 -8.09 4.92 6.13
C TRP A 211 -6.99 5.97 6.15
N ILE A 212 -6.09 5.96 5.17
CA ILE A 212 -5.01 6.94 5.04
C ILE A 212 -5.59 8.34 4.84
N ALA A 213 -6.58 8.48 3.94
CA ALA A 213 -7.26 9.76 3.72
C ALA A 213 -7.94 10.27 5.02
N ALA A 214 -8.66 9.40 5.72
CA ALA A 214 -9.30 9.75 7.00
C ALA A 214 -8.26 10.14 8.07
N SER A 215 -7.15 9.40 8.16
CA SER A 215 -6.06 9.68 9.10
C SER A 215 -5.38 11.01 8.81
N ALA A 216 -5.15 11.33 7.55
CA ALA A 216 -4.57 12.62 7.14
C ALA A 216 -5.48 13.79 7.52
N VAL A 217 -6.78 13.70 7.22
CA VAL A 217 -7.76 14.72 7.62
C VAL A 217 -7.82 14.86 9.15
N GLY A 218 -7.92 13.74 9.87
CA GLY A 218 -7.93 13.73 11.33
C GLY A 218 -6.68 14.35 11.95
N THR A 219 -5.52 14.08 11.35
CA THR A 219 -4.23 14.69 11.75
C THR A 219 -4.30 16.21 11.59
N ILE A 220 -4.70 16.72 10.42
CA ILE A 220 -4.81 18.16 10.17
C ILE A 220 -5.75 18.81 11.18
N VAL A 221 -6.94 18.24 11.40
CA VAL A 221 -7.92 18.76 12.38
C VAL A 221 -7.29 18.83 13.77
N CYS A 222 -6.69 17.73 14.26
CA CYS A 222 -6.09 17.71 15.59
C CYS A 222 -4.94 18.72 15.74
N LEU A 223 -4.06 18.83 14.73
CA LEU A 223 -2.95 19.78 14.76
C LEU A 223 -3.45 21.24 14.75
N VAL A 224 -4.49 21.54 13.97
CA VAL A 224 -5.13 22.88 13.95
C VAL A 224 -5.78 23.19 15.29
N THR A 225 -6.46 22.24 15.92
CA THR A 225 -7.05 22.44 17.25
C THR A 225 -5.98 22.66 18.33
N LEU A 226 -4.85 21.95 18.23
CA LEU A 226 -3.72 22.07 19.17
C LEU A 226 -2.80 23.27 18.89
N ARG A 227 -3.06 24.10 17.86
CA ARG A 227 -2.15 25.18 17.42
C ARG A 227 -1.80 26.19 18.51
N HIS A 228 -2.72 26.41 19.46
CA HIS A 228 -2.54 27.31 20.60
C HIS A 228 -1.87 26.64 21.81
N HIS A 229 -1.81 25.30 21.82
CA HIS A 229 -1.18 24.49 22.87
C HIS A 229 0.19 23.97 22.41
N ARG A 230 1.12 24.90 22.12
CA ARG A 230 2.41 24.59 21.45
C ARG A 230 3.23 23.45 22.09
N ARG A 231 3.19 23.31 23.43
CA ARG A 231 3.87 22.21 24.14
C ARG A 231 3.29 20.83 23.80
N LEU A 232 1.96 20.73 23.73
CA LEU A 232 1.27 19.49 23.36
C LEU A 232 1.46 19.17 21.87
N LEU A 233 1.36 20.20 21.04
CA LEU A 233 1.61 20.07 19.61
C LEU A 233 3.03 19.54 19.34
N ALA A 234 4.03 20.11 20.00
CA ALA A 234 5.40 19.64 19.88
C ALA A 234 5.57 18.19 20.38
N TRP A 235 4.92 17.83 21.49
CA TRP A 235 4.95 16.46 22.00
C TRP A 235 4.35 15.46 21.01
N ALA A 236 3.21 15.80 20.39
CA ALA A 236 2.58 14.98 19.35
C ALA A 236 3.50 14.80 18.12
N CYS A 237 4.23 15.85 17.73
CA CYS A 237 5.21 15.78 16.64
C CYS A 237 6.51 15.02 16.98
N MET A 238 6.73 14.65 18.24
CA MET A 238 8.00 14.04 18.68
C MET A 238 7.87 12.58 19.10
N CYS A 239 6.90 12.23 19.96
CA CYS A 239 6.88 10.92 20.59
C CYS A 239 6.53 9.78 19.61
N ALA A 240 5.45 9.90 18.84
CA ALA A 240 5.06 8.83 17.95
C ALA A 240 5.96 8.66 16.71
N PRO A 241 6.50 9.73 16.08
CA PRO A 241 7.46 9.56 14.99
C PRO A 241 8.76 8.86 15.42
N LEU A 242 9.23 9.11 16.65
CA LEU A 242 10.42 8.43 17.17
C LEU A 242 10.18 6.92 17.35
N LEU A 243 9.04 6.54 17.94
CA LEU A 243 8.65 5.15 18.06
C LEU A 243 8.51 4.49 16.69
N LEU A 244 7.88 5.19 15.73
CA LEU A 244 7.70 4.69 14.37
C LEU A 244 9.05 4.43 13.68
N ILE A 245 10.04 5.32 13.82
CA ILE A 245 11.40 5.09 13.28
C ILE A 245 12.01 3.81 13.86
N VAL A 246 11.90 3.59 15.17
CA VAL A 246 12.43 2.38 15.83
C VAL A 246 11.74 1.13 15.27
N LEU A 247 10.40 1.14 15.17
CA LEU A 247 9.64 0.00 14.63
C LEU A 247 10.00 -0.29 13.18
N LEU A 248 10.11 0.75 12.36
CA LEU A 248 10.52 0.66 10.96
C LEU A 248 11.94 0.09 10.83
N ALA A 249 12.88 0.51 11.67
CA ALA A 249 14.24 -0.02 11.69
C ALA A 249 14.29 -1.51 12.08
N LEU A 250 13.45 -1.94 13.04
CA LEU A 250 13.34 -3.36 13.41
C LEU A 250 12.76 -4.20 12.27
N CYS A 251 11.71 -3.72 11.60
CA CYS A 251 11.15 -4.39 10.41
C CYS A 251 12.19 -4.47 9.29
N ALA A 252 12.94 -3.40 9.03
CA ALA A 252 13.99 -3.36 8.02
C ALA A 252 15.13 -4.33 8.33
N LEU A 253 15.52 -4.44 9.61
CA LEU A 253 16.53 -5.39 10.04
C LEU A 253 16.05 -6.83 9.84
N TRP A 254 14.80 -7.15 10.18
CA TRP A 254 14.26 -8.48 9.94
C TRP A 254 14.19 -8.80 8.45
N ALA A 255 13.60 -7.93 7.64
CA ALA A 255 13.47 -8.12 6.20
C ALA A 255 14.83 -8.26 5.47
N SER A 256 15.89 -7.62 5.99
CA SER A 256 17.23 -7.74 5.40
C SER A 256 17.96 -9.04 5.76
N ILE A 257 17.56 -9.71 6.86
CA ILE A 257 18.12 -11.01 7.27
C ILE A 257 17.32 -12.17 6.67
N ASP A 258 15.99 -12.06 6.66
CA ASP A 258 15.06 -13.11 6.22
C ASP A 258 13.83 -12.47 5.55
N PHE A 259 14.01 -12.08 4.29
CA PHE A 259 12.94 -11.47 3.50
C PHE A 259 11.74 -12.41 3.36
N VAL A 260 11.96 -13.69 3.08
CA VAL A 260 10.88 -14.68 2.88
C VAL A 260 10.07 -14.85 4.16
N GLY A 261 10.72 -14.95 5.32
CA GLY A 261 10.04 -15.03 6.62
C GLY A 261 9.25 -13.76 6.95
N PHE A 262 9.84 -12.58 6.72
CA PHE A 262 9.15 -11.30 6.90
C PHE A 262 7.94 -11.16 5.97
N PHE A 263 8.12 -11.42 4.68
CA PHE A 263 7.07 -11.36 3.65
C PHE A 263 5.95 -12.34 3.99
N SER A 264 6.27 -13.56 4.42
CA SER A 264 5.30 -14.55 4.86
C SER A 264 4.51 -14.11 6.10
N ALA A 265 5.17 -13.50 7.09
CA ALA A 265 4.52 -12.99 8.29
C ALA A 265 3.57 -11.83 7.95
N PHE A 266 3.99 -10.92 7.08
CA PHE A 266 3.16 -9.84 6.56
C PHE A 266 1.92 -10.40 5.84
N HIS A 267 2.09 -11.36 4.93
CA HIS A 267 0.97 -11.93 4.19
C HIS A 267 0.00 -12.71 5.08
N ARG A 268 0.48 -13.43 6.09
CA ARG A 268 -0.40 -14.13 7.05
C ARG A 268 -1.26 -13.17 7.89
N LEU A 269 -0.79 -11.95 8.13
CA LEU A 269 -1.54 -10.93 8.85
C LEU A 269 -2.75 -10.44 8.04
N PHE A 270 -2.59 -10.25 6.73
CA PHE A 270 -3.62 -9.69 5.85
C PHE A 270 -4.44 -10.74 5.09
N PHE A 271 -3.86 -11.91 4.85
CA PHE A 271 -4.44 -13.03 4.09
C PHE A 271 -4.39 -14.33 4.91
N PRO A 272 -5.11 -14.41 6.05
CA PRO A 272 -5.13 -15.60 6.90
C PRO A 272 -5.66 -16.86 6.20
N GLN A 273 -6.37 -16.71 5.09
CA GLN A 273 -6.86 -17.80 4.23
C GLN A 273 -5.76 -18.51 3.43
N GLY A 274 -4.55 -17.94 3.33
CA GLY A 274 -3.38 -18.62 2.75
C GLY A 274 -3.29 -18.63 1.21
N ASN A 275 -4.03 -17.79 0.49
CA ASN A 275 -4.05 -17.72 -0.98
C ASN A 275 -3.00 -16.77 -1.59
N TRP A 276 -1.80 -16.67 -1.00
CA TRP A 276 -0.78 -15.67 -1.40
C TRP A 276 0.56 -16.28 -1.84
N ALA A 277 0.75 -17.60 -1.72
CA ALA A 277 1.97 -18.28 -2.09
C ALA A 277 1.83 -18.94 -3.48
N PHE A 278 2.78 -18.64 -4.39
CA PHE A 278 2.75 -19.09 -5.77
C PHE A 278 4.07 -19.74 -6.19
N PRO A 279 4.06 -20.61 -7.22
CA PRO A 279 5.29 -21.14 -7.81
C PRO A 279 6.20 -20.02 -8.35
N ALA A 280 7.52 -20.22 -8.29
CA ALA A 280 8.50 -19.21 -8.74
C ALA A 280 8.35 -18.87 -10.23
N GLN A 281 7.97 -19.84 -11.04
CA GLN A 281 7.74 -19.70 -12.48
C GLN A 281 6.34 -19.18 -12.84
N SER A 282 5.51 -18.80 -11.87
CA SER A 282 4.21 -18.20 -12.20
C SER A 282 4.39 -16.81 -12.82
N LEU A 283 3.48 -16.43 -13.70
CA LEU A 283 3.43 -15.11 -14.31
C LEU A 283 3.44 -14.02 -13.24
N LEU A 284 2.68 -14.23 -12.16
CA LEU A 284 2.61 -13.31 -11.03
C LEU A 284 3.98 -13.08 -10.37
N ILE A 285 4.76 -14.15 -10.12
CA ILE A 285 6.08 -14.02 -9.49
C ILE A 285 7.12 -13.48 -10.47
N THR A 286 7.09 -13.89 -11.75
CA THR A 286 8.05 -13.41 -12.74
C THR A 286 7.89 -11.92 -13.07
N MET A 287 6.65 -11.40 -13.02
CA MET A 287 6.39 -9.97 -13.24
C MET A 287 6.48 -9.11 -11.95
N LEU A 288 6.29 -9.70 -10.77
CA LEU A 288 6.45 -9.04 -9.46
C LEU A 288 7.38 -9.85 -8.53
N PRO A 289 8.67 -9.99 -8.87
CA PRO A 289 9.61 -10.84 -8.13
C PRO A 289 10.05 -10.21 -6.82
N GLU A 290 10.82 -10.95 -6.02
CA GLU A 290 11.35 -10.50 -4.73
C GLU A 290 12.04 -9.13 -4.82
N GLY A 291 12.85 -8.90 -5.87
CA GLY A 291 13.53 -7.62 -6.09
C GLY A 291 12.57 -6.42 -6.16
N PHE A 292 11.42 -6.60 -6.80
CA PHE A 292 10.37 -5.58 -6.90
C PHE A 292 9.86 -5.19 -5.50
N TRP A 293 9.50 -6.20 -4.70
CA TRP A 293 8.95 -6.00 -3.36
C TRP A 293 9.96 -5.45 -2.37
N MET A 294 11.22 -5.87 -2.47
CA MET A 294 12.31 -5.31 -1.67
C MET A 294 12.56 -3.84 -2.03
N GLY A 295 12.51 -3.48 -3.32
CA GLY A 295 12.58 -2.10 -3.77
C GLY A 295 11.44 -1.23 -3.22
N MET A 296 10.20 -1.75 -3.26
CA MET A 296 9.04 -1.09 -2.64
C MET A 296 9.23 -0.90 -1.13
N ALA A 297 9.70 -1.92 -0.42
CA ALA A 297 9.94 -1.86 1.03
C ALA A 297 11.01 -0.83 1.40
N ILE A 298 12.12 -0.77 0.64
CA ILE A 298 13.19 0.22 0.84
C ILE A 298 12.65 1.64 0.62
N LEU A 299 11.90 1.87 -0.46
CA LEU A 299 11.35 3.18 -0.77
C LEU A 299 10.33 3.63 0.28
N TRP A 300 9.43 2.75 0.69
CA TRP A 300 8.47 3.01 1.76
C TRP A 300 9.21 3.43 3.02
N LEU A 301 10.19 2.62 3.46
CA LEU A 301 11.00 2.90 4.64
C LEU A 301 11.70 4.26 4.55
N ALA A 302 12.36 4.56 3.42
CA ALA A 302 13.11 5.80 3.24
C ALA A 302 12.21 7.03 3.32
N VAL A 303 11.06 7.01 2.64
CA VAL A 303 10.11 8.13 2.63
C VAL A 303 9.47 8.31 4.01
N SER A 304 9.02 7.23 4.66
CA SER A 304 8.45 7.31 6.01
C SER A 304 9.45 7.79 7.05
N ALA A 305 10.70 7.34 6.97
CA ALA A 305 11.77 7.82 7.85
C ALA A 305 12.03 9.32 7.62
N LEU A 306 12.10 9.77 6.37
CA LEU A 306 12.29 11.18 6.02
C LEU A 306 11.16 12.06 6.57
N THR A 307 9.90 11.67 6.38
CA THR A 307 8.76 12.44 6.89
C THR A 307 8.73 12.44 8.42
N CYS A 308 9.12 11.34 9.07
CA CYS A 308 9.32 11.32 10.53
C CYS A 308 10.39 12.31 10.97
N MET A 309 11.54 12.35 10.31
CA MET A 309 12.62 13.29 10.61
C MET A 309 12.16 14.75 10.49
N ILE A 310 11.41 15.08 9.44
CA ILE A 310 10.81 16.41 9.27
C ILE A 310 9.88 16.74 10.45
N SER A 311 9.00 15.80 10.84
CA SER A 311 8.09 15.97 11.98
C SER A 311 8.85 16.24 13.29
N LEU A 312 9.94 15.50 13.54
CA LEU A 312 10.81 15.70 14.71
C LEU A 312 11.45 17.10 14.72
N VAL A 313 11.92 17.58 13.57
CA VAL A 313 12.48 18.93 13.42
C VAL A 313 11.42 20.00 13.72
N VAL A 314 10.20 19.84 13.20
CA VAL A 314 9.06 20.73 13.50
C VAL A 314 8.74 20.75 14.99
N GLY A 315 8.63 19.58 15.62
CA GLY A 315 8.37 19.46 17.05
C GLY A 315 9.45 20.14 17.90
N ARG A 316 10.72 19.93 17.57
CA ARG A 316 11.85 20.59 18.24
C ARG A 316 11.80 22.11 18.08
N HIS A 317 11.52 22.61 16.88
CA HIS A 317 11.40 24.04 16.63
C HIS A 317 10.26 24.68 17.45
N LEU A 318 9.11 24.01 17.54
CA LEU A 318 7.96 24.45 18.36
C LEU A 318 8.29 24.54 19.86
N LEU A 319 9.13 23.65 20.41
CA LEU A 319 9.60 23.75 21.79
C LEU A 319 10.52 24.95 22.01
N THR A 320 11.48 25.15 21.10
CA THR A 320 12.50 26.21 21.24
C THR A 320 11.94 27.62 21.09
N THR A 321 10.92 27.81 20.23
CA THR A 321 10.27 29.13 20.02
C THR A 321 9.31 29.52 21.14
N ASN A 322 8.93 28.59 22.01
CA ASN A 322 8.09 28.84 23.18
C ASN A 322 8.88 29.22 24.44
N ALA A 323 10.22 29.17 24.36
CA ALA A 323 11.13 29.55 25.44
C ALA A 323 11.62 31.01 25.34
N ARG A 324 11.14 31.76 24.35
CA ARG A 324 11.34 33.21 24.18
C ARG A 324 10.00 33.92 24.37
#